data_AF-A0A317JF27-F1
#
_entry.id   AF-A0A317JF27-F1
#
_cell.length_a   1.000
_cell.length_b   1.000
_cell.length_c   1.000
_cell.angle_alpha   90.00
_cell.angle_beta   90.00
_cell.angle_gamma   90.00
#
_symmetry.space_group_name_H-M   'P 1'
#
loop_
_entity.id
_entity.type
_entity.pdbx_description
1 polymer ?
#
loop_
_entity_poly.entity_id
_entity_poly.type
_entity_poly.pdbx_seq_one_letter_code
_entity_poly.pdbx_strand_id
1 'polypeptide(L)'
;MVLNFLLLFIWTGSIPVAASPPTLQAWAEGVTDLPEGCFQKTLNCAVLFSSPTVVNWNGQSLHVGEGSSLLVNRDGVFQLLAGVVWCPKWENATFRHGNFRWNLQGDVELEKSDHRLLIRNLDGRVTSAHEDLPAGFENWYEGLGQGNEVLQGVARPLQWDVFVSSWLQLAQEPASRLRELLSIYRERRGQAISLSSDMYKKAVQSRLVAAARVEHAKTVAERASQREKVKLHEMMLRRYFHPEE
;
A
#
# COMPACT_ATOMS: atom_id res chain seq x y z
N MET A 1 -49.03 17.34 75.12
CA MET A 1 -49.28 18.60 74.41
C MET A 1 -48.28 18.67 73.26
N VAL A 2 -48.67 18.43 72.00
CA VAL A 2 -49.32 19.40 71.08
C VAL A 2 -48.42 20.62 70.91
N LEU A 3 -47.95 21.08 69.74
CA LEU A 3 -47.97 20.69 68.32
C LEU A 3 -47.08 21.74 67.58
N ASN A 4 -46.85 21.51 66.28
CA ASN A 4 -46.44 22.43 65.20
C ASN A 4 -44.95 22.54 64.87
N PHE A 5 -44.49 21.93 63.77
CA PHE A 5 -44.68 22.26 62.34
C PHE A 5 -44.01 23.58 61.92
N LEU A 6 -42.86 23.44 61.27
CA LEU A 6 -42.48 24.26 60.13
C LEU A 6 -41.52 23.46 59.24
N LEU A 7 -42.08 22.93 58.17
CA LEU A 7 -41.39 22.34 57.02
C LEU A 7 -40.72 23.46 56.23
N LEU A 8 -39.39 23.40 56.10
CA LEU A 8 -38.65 24.15 55.09
C LEU A 8 -38.24 23.16 53.99
N PHE A 9 -39.00 23.21 52.90
CA PHE A 9 -38.63 22.64 51.61
C PHE A 9 -37.43 23.42 51.06
N ILE A 10 -36.26 22.79 50.99
CA ILE A 10 -35.19 23.24 50.10
C ILE A 10 -35.05 22.19 49.01
N TRP A 11 -35.55 22.58 47.84
CA TRP A 11 -35.49 21.87 46.58
C TRP A 11 -34.26 22.41 45.84
N THR A 12 -33.17 21.65 45.79
CA THR A 12 -32.08 21.88 44.83
C THR A 12 -31.68 20.54 44.23
N GLY A 13 -31.94 20.45 42.94
CA GLY A 13 -31.94 19.22 42.15
C GLY A 13 -30.65 18.43 42.22
N SER A 14 -30.80 17.15 42.55
CA SER A 14 -29.90 16.10 42.11
C SER A 14 -30.03 16.00 40.59
N ILE A 15 -28.97 16.32 39.85
CA ILE A 15 -28.85 15.98 38.43
C ILE A 15 -28.54 14.48 38.36
N PRO A 16 -29.44 13.62 37.87
CA PRO A 16 -29.02 12.30 37.43
C PRO A 16 -28.23 12.48 36.14
N VAL A 17 -26.90 12.34 36.21
CA VAL A 17 -26.09 12.02 35.04
C VAL A 17 -26.47 10.60 34.65
N ALA A 18 -27.49 10.50 33.80
CA ALA A 18 -27.74 9.28 33.05
C ALA A 18 -26.57 9.13 32.07
N ALA A 19 -25.57 8.35 32.46
CA ALA A 19 -24.64 7.77 31.52
C ALA A 19 -25.44 6.78 30.66
N SER A 20 -26.05 7.28 29.59
CA SER A 20 -26.48 6.45 28.49
C SER A 20 -25.23 5.75 27.95
N PRO A 21 -25.19 4.41 27.85
CA PRO A 21 -24.19 3.76 27.02
C PRO A 21 -24.30 4.35 25.60
N PRO A 22 -23.21 4.47 24.83
CA PRO A 22 -23.32 4.90 23.45
C PRO A 22 -24.24 3.90 22.75
N THR A 23 -25.47 4.35 22.51
CA THR A 23 -26.42 3.66 21.66
C THR A 23 -25.72 3.52 20.34
N LEU A 24 -25.48 2.26 19.95
CA LEU A 24 -25.08 1.87 18.61
C LEU A 24 -26.07 2.54 17.64
N GLN A 25 -25.69 3.73 17.16
CA GLN A 25 -26.38 4.40 16.09
C GLN A 25 -26.28 3.42 14.93
N ALA A 26 -27.42 2.89 14.52
CA ALA A 26 -27.54 2.10 13.31
C ALA A 26 -26.88 2.89 12.17
N TRP A 27 -25.72 2.39 11.71
CA TRP A 27 -25.12 2.84 10.47
C TRP A 27 -26.07 2.36 9.39
N ALA A 28 -26.97 3.25 8.96
CA ALA A 28 -27.88 2.95 7.88
C ALA A 28 -27.04 2.69 6.63
N GLU A 29 -27.03 1.42 6.25
CA GLU A 29 -26.34 0.83 5.11
C GLU A 29 -26.72 1.59 3.83
N GLY A 30 -25.74 2.29 3.26
CA GLY A 30 -25.76 2.67 1.85
C GLY A 30 -25.02 1.60 1.06
N VAL A 31 -25.62 0.42 0.87
CA VAL A 31 -25.16 -0.45 -0.22
C VAL A 31 -25.68 0.19 -1.50
N THR A 32 -24.78 0.84 -2.24
CA THR A 32 -25.15 1.47 -3.50
C THR A 32 -24.57 0.65 -4.63
N ASP A 33 -25.44 0.07 -5.45
CA ASP A 33 -25.05 -0.36 -6.77
C ASP A 33 -24.64 0.89 -7.57
N LEU A 34 -23.50 0.83 -8.27
CA LEU A 34 -23.10 1.93 -9.13
C LEU A 34 -24.22 2.18 -10.15
N PRO A 35 -24.71 3.42 -10.31
CA PRO A 35 -25.90 3.69 -11.10
C PRO A 35 -25.72 3.18 -12.52
N GLU A 36 -26.65 2.31 -12.98
CA GLU A 36 -26.58 1.65 -14.29
C GLU A 36 -26.39 2.65 -15.44
N GLY A 37 -26.95 3.86 -15.31
CA GLY A 37 -26.83 4.95 -16.27
C GLY A 37 -25.39 5.49 -16.46
N CYS A 38 -24.48 5.26 -15.51
CA CYS A 38 -23.09 5.68 -15.65
C CYS A 38 -22.31 4.85 -16.68
N PHE A 39 -22.79 3.66 -17.03
CA PHE A 39 -22.09 2.70 -17.90
C PHE A 39 -22.76 2.51 -19.27
N GLN A 40 -23.92 3.14 -19.51
CA GLN A 40 -24.68 3.00 -20.76
C GLN A 40 -24.08 3.79 -21.93
N LYS A 41 -23.12 4.68 -21.69
CA LYS A 41 -22.40 5.45 -22.72
C LYS A 41 -20.90 5.27 -22.52
N THR A 42 -20.11 5.44 -23.56
CA THR A 42 -18.63 5.32 -23.64
C THR A 42 -17.84 6.26 -22.71
N LEU A 43 -18.46 6.74 -21.64
CA LEU A 43 -17.94 7.74 -20.73
C LEU A 43 -17.44 7.06 -19.45
N ASN A 44 -16.33 7.57 -18.92
CA ASN A 44 -15.84 7.15 -17.61
C ASN A 44 -16.72 7.80 -16.54
N CYS A 45 -17.08 7.02 -15.51
CA CYS A 45 -17.92 7.49 -14.42
C CYS A 45 -17.04 7.88 -13.23
N ALA A 46 -17.06 9.15 -12.81
CA ALA A 46 -16.41 9.60 -11.58
C ALA A 46 -17.46 9.72 -10.47
N VAL A 47 -17.23 9.04 -9.35
CA VAL A 47 -18.11 9.04 -8.19
C VAL A 47 -17.34 9.56 -6.98
N LEU A 48 -17.95 10.48 -6.24
CA LEU A 48 -17.47 11.00 -4.96
C LEU A 48 -18.34 10.42 -3.85
N PHE A 49 -17.71 9.82 -2.84
CA PHE A 49 -18.39 9.19 -1.73
C PHE A 49 -18.32 10.12 -0.50
N SER A 50 -19.47 10.67 -0.11
CA SER A 50 -19.58 11.58 1.04
C SER A 50 -19.64 10.87 2.39
N SER A 51 -19.67 9.54 2.41
CA SER A 51 -19.72 8.69 3.60
C SER A 51 -19.06 7.35 3.29
N PRO A 52 -18.69 6.55 4.30
CA PRO A 52 -18.25 5.18 4.06
C PRO A 52 -19.35 4.38 3.36
N THR A 53 -19.01 3.70 2.27
CA THR A 53 -20.00 3.07 1.37
C THR A 53 -19.48 1.73 0.88
N VAL A 54 -20.36 0.73 0.83
CA VAL A 54 -20.08 -0.55 0.17
C VAL A 54 -20.68 -0.50 -1.23
N VAL A 55 -19.82 -0.66 -2.23
CA VAL A 55 -20.18 -0.61 -3.64
C VAL A 55 -20.08 -2.01 -4.23
N ASN A 56 -21.17 -2.50 -4.82
CA ASN A 56 -21.14 -3.78 -5.51
C ASN A 56 -20.82 -3.61 -6.99
N TRP A 57 -19.91 -4.45 -7.50
CA TRP A 57 -19.53 -4.53 -8.89
C TRP A 57 -19.35 -5.99 -9.29
N ASN A 58 -20.15 -6.47 -10.26
CA ASN A 58 -20.09 -7.85 -10.76
C ASN A 58 -20.14 -8.93 -9.64
N GLY A 59 -20.94 -8.69 -8.60
CA GLY A 59 -21.07 -9.61 -7.46
C GLY A 59 -19.92 -9.52 -6.44
N GLN A 60 -19.03 -8.54 -6.57
CA GLN A 60 -17.92 -8.27 -5.65
C GLN A 60 -18.12 -6.93 -4.96
N SER A 61 -17.72 -6.84 -3.69
CA SER A 61 -17.99 -5.67 -2.85
C SER A 61 -16.72 -4.87 -2.63
N LEU A 62 -16.80 -3.56 -2.84
CA LEU A 62 -15.74 -2.57 -2.66
C LEU A 62 -16.11 -1.67 -1.50
N HIS A 63 -15.26 -1.60 -0.48
CA HIS A 63 -15.48 -0.77 0.68
C HIS A 63 -14.74 0.55 0.47
N VAL A 64 -15.50 1.63 0.32
CA VAL A 64 -14.97 2.95 0.00
C VAL A 64 -15.08 3.84 1.24
N GLY A 65 -13.99 4.53 1.58
CA GLY A 65 -13.96 5.48 2.70
C GLY A 65 -14.64 6.80 2.39
N GLU A 66 -15.01 7.52 3.43
CA GLU A 66 -15.50 8.89 3.32
C GLU A 66 -14.50 9.81 2.60
N GLY A 67 -15.00 10.72 1.75
CA GLY A 67 -14.19 11.65 0.97
C GLY A 67 -13.44 11.02 -0.20
N SER A 68 -13.62 9.72 -0.42
CA SER A 68 -12.95 9.01 -1.51
C SER A 68 -13.62 9.27 -2.85
N SER A 69 -12.81 9.20 -3.90
CA SER A 69 -13.24 9.44 -5.27
C SER A 69 -12.75 8.32 -6.17
N LEU A 70 -13.68 7.66 -6.85
CA LEU A 70 -13.39 6.58 -7.77
C LEU A 70 -13.85 6.92 -9.18
N LEU A 71 -12.97 6.68 -10.14
CA LEU A 71 -13.30 6.64 -11.55
C LEU A 71 -13.42 5.19 -11.99
N VAL A 72 -14.55 4.83 -12.58
CA VAL A 72 -14.79 3.48 -13.13
C VAL A 72 -14.98 3.60 -14.63
N ASN A 73 -14.18 2.85 -15.38
CA ASN A 73 -14.30 2.75 -16.83
C ASN A 73 -15.21 1.58 -17.23
N ARG A 74 -15.76 1.63 -18.44
CA ARG A 74 -16.64 0.59 -19.00
C ARG A 74 -16.05 -0.83 -18.93
N ASP A 75 -14.74 -0.96 -19.06
CA ASP A 75 -14.03 -2.24 -19.05
C ASP A 75 -13.82 -2.81 -17.63
N GLY A 76 -14.42 -2.20 -16.60
CA GLY A 76 -14.21 -2.61 -15.20
C GLY A 76 -12.81 -2.26 -14.66
N VAL A 77 -12.16 -1.26 -15.27
CA VAL A 77 -10.89 -0.71 -14.78
C VAL A 77 -11.19 0.45 -13.83
N PHE A 78 -10.69 0.34 -12.61
CA PHE A 78 -10.85 1.32 -11.56
C PHE A 78 -9.66 2.29 -11.51
N GLN A 79 -9.91 3.51 -11.08
CA GLN A 79 -8.88 4.49 -10.77
C GLN A 79 -9.29 5.25 -9.50
N LEU A 80 -8.45 5.19 -8.47
CA LEU A 80 -8.68 5.85 -7.18
C LEU A 80 -8.14 7.28 -7.23
N LEU A 81 -9.01 8.26 -7.47
CA LEU A 81 -8.59 9.65 -7.61
C LEU A 81 -8.15 10.27 -6.28
N ALA A 82 -8.83 9.91 -5.19
CA ALA A 82 -8.51 10.33 -3.83
C ALA A 82 -9.13 9.39 -2.79
N GLY A 83 -8.60 9.40 -1.57
CA GLY A 83 -9.16 8.70 -0.41
C GLY A 83 -8.69 7.25 -0.31
N VAL A 84 -9.53 6.37 0.21
CA VAL A 84 -9.13 5.00 0.56
C VAL A 84 -10.20 3.99 0.17
N VAL A 85 -9.76 2.83 -0.30
CA VAL A 85 -10.61 1.75 -0.77
C VAL A 85 -10.05 0.42 -0.30
N TRP A 86 -10.93 -0.46 0.17
CA TRP A 86 -10.62 -1.84 0.51
C TRP A 86 -11.43 -2.79 -0.38
N CYS A 87 -10.72 -3.73 -0.99
CA CYS A 87 -11.24 -4.76 -1.87
C CYS A 87 -11.18 -6.11 -1.14
N PRO A 88 -12.22 -6.53 -0.40
CA PRO A 88 -12.28 -7.85 0.21
C PRO A 88 -12.45 -8.95 -0.83
N LYS A 89 -11.62 -10.00 -0.74
CA LYS A 89 -11.68 -11.26 -1.49
C LYS A 89 -11.92 -11.08 -2.98
N TRP A 90 -11.29 -10.07 -3.56
CA TRP A 90 -11.53 -9.71 -4.95
C TRP A 90 -10.91 -10.78 -5.85
N GLU A 91 -11.63 -11.31 -6.83
CA GLU A 91 -11.09 -12.35 -7.72
C GLU A 91 -10.10 -11.76 -8.73
N ASN A 92 -10.49 -10.65 -9.36
CA ASN A 92 -9.64 -9.89 -10.27
C ASN A 92 -10.12 -8.44 -10.42
N ALA A 93 -9.40 -7.50 -9.81
CA ALA A 93 -9.61 -6.07 -10.01
C ALA A 93 -8.44 -5.49 -10.79
N THR A 94 -8.73 -4.68 -11.81
CA THR A 94 -7.70 -3.90 -12.50
C THR A 94 -7.78 -2.45 -12.04
N PHE A 95 -6.73 -1.96 -11.40
CA PHE A 95 -6.56 -0.55 -11.07
C PHE A 95 -5.55 0.10 -12.02
N ARG A 96 -5.82 1.35 -12.43
CA ARG A 96 -4.96 2.10 -13.35
C ARG A 96 -4.75 3.53 -12.89
N HIS A 97 -3.52 4.01 -13.00
CA HIS A 97 -3.18 5.42 -12.92
C HIS A 97 -2.17 5.80 -14.01
N GLY A 98 -2.59 6.64 -14.96
CA GLY A 98 -1.78 6.94 -16.14
C GLY A 98 -1.47 5.65 -16.92
N ASN A 99 -0.17 5.39 -17.13
CA ASN A 99 0.32 4.19 -17.80
C ASN A 99 0.53 2.99 -16.85
N PHE A 100 0.40 3.18 -15.54
CA PHE A 100 0.59 2.13 -14.55
C PHE A 100 -0.70 1.36 -14.34
N ARG A 101 -0.58 0.03 -14.34
CA ARG A 101 -1.68 -0.90 -14.12
C ARG A 101 -1.30 -1.92 -13.06
N TRP A 102 -2.22 -2.14 -12.14
CA TRP A 102 -2.13 -3.20 -11.14
C TRP A 102 -3.29 -4.16 -11.32
N ASN A 103 -3.00 -5.46 -11.27
CA ASN A 103 -4.02 -6.49 -11.14
C ASN A 103 -4.00 -6.97 -9.69
N LEU A 104 -5.15 -6.85 -9.03
CA LEU A 104 -5.35 -7.12 -7.62
C LEU A 104 -6.26 -8.34 -7.45
N GLN A 105 -5.86 -9.24 -6.57
CA GLN A 105 -6.62 -10.43 -6.18
C GLN A 105 -6.53 -10.61 -4.66
N GLY A 106 -7.57 -11.13 -4.02
CA GLY A 106 -7.65 -11.31 -2.57
C GLY A 106 -7.99 -10.01 -1.83
N ASP A 107 -7.50 -9.89 -0.60
CA ASP A 107 -7.75 -8.73 0.27
C ASP A 107 -6.68 -7.65 0.05
N VAL A 108 -7.07 -6.52 -0.55
CA VAL A 108 -6.15 -5.42 -0.88
C VAL A 108 -6.76 -4.08 -0.47
N GLU A 109 -5.95 -3.21 0.13
CA GLU A 109 -6.31 -1.82 0.44
C GLU A 109 -5.47 -0.85 -0.38
N LEU A 110 -6.11 0.20 -0.88
CA LEU A 110 -5.54 1.26 -1.70
C LEU A 110 -5.83 2.60 -1.04
N GLU A 111 -4.81 3.43 -0.88
CA GLU A 111 -4.94 4.77 -0.30
C GLU A 111 -4.27 5.79 -1.22
N LYS A 112 -5.04 6.75 -1.74
CA LYS A 112 -4.56 7.85 -2.57
C LYS A 112 -4.60 9.15 -1.78
N SER A 113 -3.41 9.67 -1.50
CA SER A 113 -3.18 11.06 -1.08
C SER A 113 -2.79 11.92 -2.28
N ASP A 114 -2.61 13.24 -2.13
CA ASP A 114 -2.35 14.18 -3.25
C ASP A 114 -1.28 13.69 -4.23
N HIS A 115 -0.13 13.23 -3.72
CA HIS A 115 1.01 12.86 -4.57
C HIS A 115 1.32 11.36 -4.58
N ARG A 116 0.76 10.59 -3.64
CA ARG A 116 1.14 9.21 -3.40
C ARG A 116 -0.05 8.26 -3.43
N LEU A 117 0.12 7.14 -4.14
CA LEU A 117 -0.73 5.96 -4.02
C LEU A 117 -0.01 4.92 -3.16
N LEU A 118 -0.61 4.52 -2.06
CA LEU A 118 -0.16 3.44 -1.19
C LEU A 118 -1.03 2.21 -1.46
N ILE A 119 -0.38 1.07 -1.70
CA ILE A 119 -1.02 -0.22 -1.93
C ILE A 119 -0.60 -1.14 -0.80
N ARG A 120 -1.57 -1.71 -0.10
CA ARG A 120 -1.40 -2.67 1.00
C ARG A 120 -1.99 -4.01 0.57
N ASN A 121 -1.15 -5.01 0.35
CA ASN A 121 -1.60 -6.37 0.07
C ASN A 121 -1.80 -7.10 1.41
N LEU A 122 -3.05 -7.28 1.84
CA LEU A 122 -3.38 -7.80 3.16
C LEU A 122 -3.32 -9.32 3.18
N ASP A 123 -4.03 -9.96 2.25
CA ASP A 123 -4.06 -11.41 2.06
C ASP A 123 -4.45 -11.74 0.61
N GLY A 124 -3.54 -11.44 -0.32
CA GLY A 124 -3.84 -11.57 -1.74
C GLY A 124 -2.61 -11.54 -2.64
N ARG A 125 -2.85 -11.18 -3.89
CA ARG A 125 -1.82 -11.01 -4.91
C ARG A 125 -2.00 -9.66 -5.60
N VAL A 126 -0.94 -8.86 -5.56
CA VAL A 126 -0.87 -7.58 -6.25
C VAL A 126 0.26 -7.68 -7.27
N THR A 127 -0.08 -7.56 -8.54
CA THR A 127 0.90 -7.66 -9.64
C THR A 127 0.88 -6.38 -10.46
N SER A 128 2.06 -5.95 -10.88
CA SER A 128 2.27 -4.85 -11.82
C SER A 128 3.32 -5.25 -12.85
N ALA A 129 3.55 -4.40 -13.86
CA ALA A 129 4.62 -4.65 -14.83
C ALA A 129 6.03 -4.64 -14.19
N HIS A 130 6.19 -4.04 -13.01
CA HIS A 130 7.50 -3.79 -12.38
C HIS A 130 7.76 -4.65 -11.15
N GLU A 131 6.72 -4.99 -10.39
CA GLU A 131 6.86 -5.73 -9.13
C GLU A 131 5.58 -6.52 -8.81
N ASP A 132 5.78 -7.71 -8.24
CA ASP A 132 4.77 -8.48 -7.52
C ASP A 132 4.90 -8.14 -6.02
N LEU A 133 3.86 -7.54 -5.43
CA LEU A 133 3.83 -7.17 -4.02
C LEU A 133 3.26 -8.34 -3.19
N PRO A 134 4.05 -8.98 -2.30
CA PRO A 134 3.59 -10.14 -1.54
C PRO A 134 2.52 -9.80 -0.50
N ALA A 135 1.77 -10.80 -0.03
CA ALA A 135 0.83 -10.62 1.06
C ALA A 135 1.54 -10.20 2.36
N GLY A 136 0.89 -9.33 3.14
CA GLY A 136 1.44 -8.72 4.34
C GLY A 136 2.42 -7.56 4.09
N PHE A 137 2.60 -7.13 2.83
CA PHE A 137 3.44 -5.99 2.46
C PHE A 137 2.60 -4.78 2.02
N GLU A 138 3.24 -3.62 2.13
CA GLU A 138 2.80 -2.36 1.54
C GLU A 138 3.90 -1.77 0.66
N ASN A 139 3.51 -1.07 -0.40
CA ASN A 139 4.40 -0.24 -1.20
C ASN A 139 3.68 1.02 -1.68
N TRP A 140 4.43 2.11 -1.84
CA TRP A 140 3.91 3.38 -2.30
C TRP A 140 4.50 3.80 -3.64
N TYR A 141 3.74 4.60 -4.38
CA TYR A 141 4.05 5.09 -5.70
C TYR A 141 3.72 6.58 -5.80
N GLU A 142 4.60 7.37 -6.40
CA GLU A 142 4.45 8.82 -6.62
C GLU A 142 4.70 9.20 -8.08
N GLY A 143 4.19 10.36 -8.52
CA GLY A 143 4.36 10.84 -9.90
C GLY A 143 3.47 10.14 -10.93
N LEU A 144 2.51 9.33 -10.48
CA LEU A 144 1.58 8.60 -11.34
C LEU A 144 0.79 9.54 -12.26
N GLY A 145 0.96 9.40 -13.58
CA GLY A 145 0.21 10.16 -14.58
C GLY A 145 0.79 11.54 -14.92
N GLN A 146 1.93 11.95 -14.35
CA GLN A 146 2.53 13.26 -14.60
C GLN A 146 3.57 13.26 -15.75
N GLY A 147 3.72 12.17 -16.49
CA GLY A 147 4.71 12.04 -17.58
C GLY A 147 6.18 12.01 -17.14
N ASN A 148 6.44 12.35 -15.88
CA ASN A 148 7.73 12.21 -15.21
C ASN A 148 7.96 10.75 -14.76
N GLU A 149 9.20 10.45 -14.39
CA GLU A 149 9.61 9.17 -13.79
C GLU A 149 8.72 8.87 -12.56
N VAL A 150 8.17 7.65 -12.52
CA VAL A 150 7.38 7.21 -11.37
C VAL A 150 8.32 6.74 -10.28
N LEU A 151 8.23 7.40 -9.13
CA LEU A 151 8.99 7.03 -7.95
C LEU A 151 8.24 5.92 -7.21
N GLN A 152 8.98 4.90 -6.80
CA GLN A 152 8.45 3.75 -6.09
C GLN A 152 9.20 3.59 -4.77
N GLY A 153 8.45 3.30 -3.72
CA GLY A 153 8.98 2.95 -2.42
C GLY A 153 9.65 1.56 -2.42
N VAL A 154 10.30 1.25 -1.30
CA VAL A 154 10.73 -0.13 -1.02
C VAL A 154 9.57 -0.87 -0.38
N ALA A 155 9.15 -1.97 -0.98
CA ALA A 155 8.14 -2.85 -0.41
C ALA A 155 8.56 -3.26 1.02
N ARG A 156 7.67 -3.05 1.98
CA ARG A 156 7.93 -3.32 3.41
C ARG A 156 6.73 -4.02 4.05
N PRO A 157 6.93 -4.74 5.16
CA PRO A 157 5.81 -5.28 5.92
C PRO A 157 4.83 -4.18 6.35
N LEU A 158 3.54 -4.52 6.42
CA LEU A 158 2.47 -3.59 6.79
C LEU A 158 2.79 -2.84 8.10
N GLN A 159 2.59 -1.52 8.07
CA GLN A 159 2.64 -0.69 9.28
C GLN A 159 1.35 -0.90 10.08
N TRP A 160 1.40 -1.84 11.03
CA TRP A 160 0.22 -2.37 11.70
C TRP A 160 -0.68 -1.32 12.33
N ASP A 161 -0.12 -0.40 13.11
CA ASP A 161 -0.92 0.58 13.87
C ASP A 161 -1.65 1.55 12.93
N VAL A 162 -0.96 1.99 11.87
CA VAL A 162 -1.54 2.85 10.82
C VAL A 162 -2.63 2.09 10.08
N PHE A 163 -2.31 0.89 9.59
CA PHE A 163 -3.24 0.03 8.87
C PHE A 163 -4.52 -0.26 9.67
N VAL A 164 -4.41 -0.72 10.91
CA VAL A 164 -5.59 -1.08 11.71
C VAL A 164 -6.48 0.14 11.94
N SER A 165 -5.88 1.31 12.18
CA SER A 165 -6.63 2.54 12.42
C SER A 165 -7.41 3.00 11.18
N SER A 166 -6.83 2.90 9.99
CA SER A 166 -7.49 3.26 8.73
C SER A 166 -8.52 2.22 8.32
N TRP A 167 -8.13 0.93 8.37
CA TRP A 167 -8.95 -0.17 7.89
C TRP A 167 -10.23 -0.36 8.71
N LEU A 168 -10.19 -0.18 10.03
CA LEU A 168 -11.39 -0.31 10.88
C LEU A 168 -12.48 0.72 10.56
N GLN A 169 -12.12 1.88 9.99
CA GLN A 169 -13.09 2.88 9.55
C GLN A 169 -13.80 2.48 8.25
N LEU A 170 -13.21 1.55 7.50
CA LEU A 170 -13.69 1.04 6.21
C LEU A 170 -14.41 -0.29 6.33
N ALA A 171 -13.93 -1.12 7.25
CA ALA A 171 -14.39 -2.47 7.46
C ALA A 171 -15.76 -2.44 8.15
N GLN A 172 -16.81 -2.25 7.34
CA GLN A 172 -18.23 -2.33 7.72
C GLN A 172 -18.66 -3.79 7.99
N GLU A 173 -17.85 -4.52 8.76
CA GLU A 173 -18.00 -5.95 9.04
C GLU A 173 -18.38 -6.16 10.52
N PRO A 174 -19.08 -7.26 10.86
CA PRO A 174 -19.39 -7.56 12.24
C PRO A 174 -18.11 -7.82 13.06
N ALA A 175 -18.15 -7.51 14.35
CA ALA A 175 -16.98 -7.60 15.25
C ALA A 175 -16.33 -8.99 15.30
N SER A 176 -17.10 -10.07 15.08
CA SER A 176 -16.57 -11.43 14.97
C SER A 176 -15.70 -11.60 13.73
N ARG A 177 -16.17 -11.11 12.58
CA ARG A 177 -15.45 -11.16 11.29
C ARG A 177 -14.22 -10.27 11.30
N LEU A 178 -14.32 -9.06 11.88
CA LEU A 178 -13.18 -8.16 12.06
C LEU A 178 -12.03 -8.83 12.83
N ARG A 179 -12.33 -9.54 13.92
CA ARG A 179 -11.31 -10.25 14.71
C ARG A 179 -10.64 -11.37 13.91
N GLU A 180 -11.43 -12.11 13.13
CA GLU A 180 -10.90 -13.17 12.25
C GLU A 180 -9.95 -12.60 11.20
N LEU A 181 -10.38 -11.57 10.47
CA LEU A 181 -9.58 -10.89 9.45
C LEU A 181 -8.30 -10.29 10.03
N LEU A 182 -8.38 -9.59 11.17
CA LEU A 182 -7.20 -9.05 11.85
C LEU A 182 -6.22 -10.15 12.29
N SER A 183 -6.71 -11.33 12.67
CA SER A 183 -5.84 -12.47 12.98
C SER A 183 -5.08 -12.93 11.75
N ILE A 184 -5.77 -13.08 10.61
CA ILE A 184 -5.18 -13.47 9.33
C ILE A 184 -4.13 -12.44 8.90
N TYR A 185 -4.48 -11.15 8.89
CA TYR A 185 -3.56 -10.09 8.46
C TYR A 185 -2.35 -9.96 9.38
N ARG A 186 -2.52 -10.20 10.69
CA ARG A 186 -1.41 -10.24 11.64
C ARG A 186 -0.46 -11.39 11.32
N GLU A 187 -0.98 -12.56 10.98
CA GLU A 187 -0.15 -13.70 10.56
C GLU A 187 0.61 -13.39 9.27
N ARG A 188 -0.07 -12.84 8.26
CA ARG A 188 0.56 -12.42 6.99
C ARG A 188 1.66 -11.39 7.21
N ARG A 189 1.42 -10.41 8.08
CA ARG A 189 2.46 -9.46 8.49
C ARG A 189 3.64 -10.15 9.17
N GLY A 190 3.40 -11.12 10.05
CA GLY A 190 4.48 -11.89 10.70
C GLY A 190 5.34 -12.65 9.67
N GLN A 191 4.69 -13.27 8.68
CA GLN A 191 5.37 -13.92 7.55
C GLN A 191 6.16 -12.88 6.72
N ALA A 192 5.58 -11.72 6.46
CA ALA A 192 6.21 -10.63 5.71
C ALA A 192 7.46 -10.07 6.41
N ILE A 193 7.45 -9.94 7.74
CA ILE A 193 8.62 -9.50 8.51
C ILE A 193 9.78 -10.48 8.32
N SER A 194 9.52 -11.79 8.41
CA SER A 194 10.52 -12.81 8.16
C SER A 194 11.04 -12.75 6.71
N LEU A 195 10.14 -12.65 5.73
CA LEU A 195 10.51 -12.53 4.32
C LEU A 195 11.33 -11.28 4.01
N SER A 196 10.98 -10.14 4.62
CA SER A 196 11.68 -8.87 4.41
C SER A 196 13.15 -8.94 4.86
N SER A 197 13.43 -9.68 5.93
CA SER A 197 14.79 -9.91 6.41
C SER A 197 15.60 -10.70 5.38
N ASP A 198 15.00 -11.70 4.74
CA ASP A 198 15.65 -12.50 3.70
C ASP A 198 15.81 -11.73 2.39
N MET A 199 14.83 -10.91 2.01
CA MET A 199 14.95 -9.99 0.87
C MET A 199 16.09 -9.00 1.08
N TYR A 200 16.19 -8.42 2.28
CA TYR A 200 17.28 -7.51 2.62
C TYR A 200 18.65 -8.21 2.57
N LYS A 201 18.79 -9.40 3.18
CA LYS A 201 20.02 -10.19 3.10
C LYS A 201 20.44 -10.47 1.67
N LYS A 202 19.50 -10.90 0.82
CA LYS A 202 19.75 -11.15 -0.62
C LYS A 202 20.20 -9.89 -1.34
N ALA A 203 19.52 -8.76 -1.14
CA ALA A 203 19.87 -7.50 -1.77
C ALA A 203 21.26 -7.01 -1.36
N VAL A 204 21.61 -7.10 -0.07
CA VAL A 204 22.94 -6.78 0.44
C VAL A 204 23.99 -7.72 -0.15
N GLN A 205 23.74 -9.02 -0.15
CA GLN A 205 24.67 -10.01 -0.70
C GLN A 205 24.90 -9.78 -2.20
N SER A 206 23.87 -9.48 -2.98
CA SER A 206 23.99 -9.13 -4.40
C SER A 206 24.82 -7.86 -4.60
N ARG A 207 24.64 -6.83 -3.78
CA ARG A 207 25.47 -5.62 -3.82
C ARG A 207 26.94 -5.90 -3.49
N LEU A 208 27.21 -6.73 -2.49
CA LEU A 208 28.56 -7.15 -2.14
C LEU A 208 29.23 -7.94 -3.28
N VAL A 209 28.50 -8.85 -3.92
CA VAL A 209 28.99 -9.61 -5.08
C VAL A 209 29.27 -8.68 -6.28
N ALA A 210 28.39 -7.71 -6.54
CA ALA A 210 28.60 -6.73 -7.60
C ALA A 210 29.84 -5.87 -7.34
N ALA A 211 30.02 -5.38 -6.11
CA ALA A 211 31.20 -4.62 -5.71
C ALA A 211 32.50 -5.45 -5.86
N ALA A 212 32.47 -6.70 -5.40
CA ALA A 212 33.62 -7.61 -5.54
C ALA A 212 33.98 -7.89 -7.00
N ARG A 213 32.99 -8.00 -7.90
CA ARG A 213 33.23 -8.14 -9.35
C ARG A 213 33.89 -6.91 -9.95
N VAL A 214 33.44 -5.71 -9.57
CA VAL A 214 34.05 -4.45 -10.03
C VAL A 214 35.50 -4.36 -9.56
N GLU A 215 35.77 -4.71 -8.31
CA GLU A 215 37.13 -4.68 -7.76
C GLU A 215 38.04 -5.73 -8.42
N HIS A 216 37.52 -6.92 -8.68
CA HIS A 216 38.25 -7.94 -9.43
C HIS A 216 38.58 -7.47 -10.86
N ALA A 217 37.64 -6.83 -11.54
CA ALA A 217 37.88 -6.28 -12.88
C ALA A 217 38.98 -5.19 -12.87
N LYS A 218 38.99 -4.30 -11.86
CA LYS A 218 40.04 -3.29 -11.69
C LYS A 218 41.41 -3.93 -11.47
N THR A 219 41.51 -4.86 -10.54
CA THR A 219 42.79 -5.54 -10.24
C THR A 219 43.33 -6.33 -11.42
N VAL A 220 42.47 -6.93 -12.25
CA VAL A 220 42.87 -7.59 -13.50
C VAL A 220 43.38 -6.56 -14.52
N ALA A 221 42.70 -5.43 -14.68
CA ALA A 221 43.13 -4.36 -15.59
C ALA A 221 44.47 -3.73 -15.17
N GLU A 222 44.68 -3.51 -13.87
CA GLU A 222 45.95 -3.01 -13.33
C GLU A 222 47.10 -3.97 -13.57
N ARG A 223 46.89 -5.27 -13.34
CA ARG A 223 47.89 -6.31 -13.63
C ARG A 223 48.23 -6.39 -15.12
N ALA A 224 47.24 -6.25 -15.99
CA ALA A 224 47.46 -6.21 -17.44
C ALA A 224 48.30 -4.99 -17.84
N SER A 225 47.95 -3.80 -17.34
CA SER A 225 48.69 -2.56 -17.59
C SER A 225 50.14 -2.62 -17.07
N GLN A 226 50.36 -3.20 -15.89
CA GLN A 226 51.72 -3.40 -15.35
C GLN A 226 52.55 -4.34 -16.22
N ARG A 227 51.98 -5.45 -16.70
CA ARG A 227 52.66 -6.37 -17.63
C ARG A 227 53.02 -5.67 -18.94
N GLU A 228 52.13 -4.84 -19.45
CA GLU A 228 52.36 -4.08 -20.68
C GLU A 228 53.46 -3.04 -20.52
N LYS A 229 53.51 -2.35 -19.37
CA LYS A 229 54.60 -1.42 -19.01
C LYS A 229 55.95 -2.11 -18.92
N VAL A 230 56.01 -3.27 -18.26
CA VAL A 230 57.25 -4.07 -18.16
C VAL A 230 57.71 -4.50 -19.55
N LYS A 231 56.80 -5.02 -20.38
CA LYS A 231 57.11 -5.42 -21.76
C LYS A 231 57.60 -4.25 -22.61
N LEU A 232 56.96 -3.08 -22.49
CA LEU A 232 57.39 -1.86 -23.20
C LEU A 232 58.79 -1.41 -22.75
N HIS A 233 59.08 -1.46 -21.45
CA HIS A 233 60.38 -1.12 -20.90
C HIS A 233 61.47 -2.07 -21.42
N GLU A 234 61.22 -3.38 -21.42
CA GLU A 234 62.15 -4.39 -21.98
C GLU A 234 62.41 -4.15 -23.48
N MET A 235 61.39 -3.84 -24.27
CA MET A 235 61.56 -3.51 -25.69
C MET A 235 62.38 -2.23 -25.89
N MET A 236 62.13 -1.18 -25.09
CA MET A 236 62.91 0.05 -25.17
C MET A 236 64.38 -0.18 -24.81
N LEU A 237 64.67 -0.94 -23.74
CA LEU A 237 66.03 -1.31 -23.37
C LEU A 237 66.74 -2.09 -24.48
N ARG A 238 66.08 -3.09 -25.09
CA ARG A 238 66.65 -3.81 -26.24
C ARG A 238 66.99 -2.89 -27.40
N ARG A 239 66.12 -1.93 -27.73
CA ARG A 239 66.34 -0.95 -28.81
C ARG A 239 67.47 0.04 -28.51
N TYR A 240 67.68 0.40 -27.25
CA TYR A 240 68.74 1.34 -26.84
C TYR A 240 70.13 0.68 -26.70
N PHE A 241 70.18 -0.58 -26.24
CA PHE A 241 71.46 -1.28 -25.99
C PHE A 241 71.88 -2.23 -27.11
N HIS A 242 70.98 -2.55 -28.03
CA HIS A 242 71.28 -3.20 -29.31
C HIS A 242 70.61 -2.41 -30.44
N PRO A 243 71.12 -1.21 -30.77
CA PRO A 243 70.76 -0.60 -32.04
C PRO A 243 71.30 -1.53 -33.12
N GLU A 244 70.42 -2.11 -33.92
CA GLU A 244 70.82 -2.91 -35.08
C GLU A 244 71.85 -2.11 -35.91
N GLU A 245 72.99 -2.74 -36.20
CA GLU A 245 73.94 -2.29 -37.24
C GLU A 245 73.27 -2.30 -38.62
#